data_AF-A0A401JEJ5-F1
#
_entry.id   AF-A0A401JEJ5-F1
#
_cell.length_a   1.000
_cell.length_b   1.000
_cell.length_c   1.000
_cell.angle_alpha   90.00
_cell.angle_beta   90.00
_cell.angle_gamma   90.00
#
_symmetry.space_group_name_H-M   'P 1'
#
loop_
_entity.id
_entity.type
_entity.pdbx_description
1 polymer ?
#
loop_
_entity_poly.entity_id
_entity_poly.type
_entity_poly.pdbx_seq_one_letter_code
_entity_poly.pdbx_strand_id
1 'polypeptide(L)'
;MKSIKVTDVGSLKNELNKYKKGKKLDIRYFNQAARMAWLGKISMSPVDAEDPDCKSWLLHVQAPEGFAAHFVDVDEDLINEIHILDAEQGQYLVEIMRAGLTARAEELEALNRRDFYFGKFFKENKPDEGGEPSAS
;
A
#
# COMPACT_ATOMS: atom_id res chain seq x y z
N MET A 1 -29.19 -23.57 26.05
CA MET A 1 -28.96 -22.44 25.13
C MET A 1 -30.27 -21.68 24.94
N LYS A 2 -30.31 -20.37 25.21
CA LYS A 2 -31.51 -19.56 24.97
C LYS A 2 -31.63 -19.35 23.44
N SER A 3 -32.70 -19.90 22.87
CA SER A 3 -33.08 -19.67 21.48
C SER A 3 -33.36 -18.18 21.30
N ILE A 4 -32.50 -17.49 20.53
CA ILE A 4 -32.79 -16.15 20.05
C ILE A 4 -33.88 -16.34 18.99
N LYS A 5 -35.12 -15.90 19.27
CA LYS A 5 -36.18 -15.86 18.26
C LYS A 5 -35.82 -14.79 17.23
N VAL A 6 -35.07 -15.20 16.21
CA VAL A 6 -34.80 -14.39 15.02
C VAL A 6 -36.14 -14.16 14.32
N THR A 7 -36.71 -12.98 14.53
CA THR A 7 -38.06 -12.63 14.07
C THR A 7 -38.08 -12.30 12.57
N ASP A 8 -36.90 -12.07 11.97
CA ASP A 8 -36.74 -11.72 10.56
C ASP A 8 -35.47 -12.35 9.94
N VAL A 9 -35.59 -13.63 9.55
CA VAL A 9 -34.53 -14.38 8.89
C VAL A 9 -34.22 -13.81 7.49
N GLY A 10 -35.19 -13.17 6.84
CA GLY A 10 -35.05 -12.61 5.50
C GLY A 10 -34.11 -11.40 5.49
N SER A 11 -34.34 -10.46 6.41
CA SER A 11 -33.46 -9.28 6.59
C SER A 11 -32.04 -9.68 6.95
N LEU A 12 -31.86 -10.65 7.85
CA LEU A 12 -30.54 -11.19 8.20
C LEU A 12 -29.79 -11.77 7.01
N LYS A 13 -30.46 -12.54 6.14
CA LYS A 13 -29.85 -13.06 4.91
C LYS A 13 -29.43 -11.96 3.96
N ASN A 14 -30.23 -10.90 3.85
CA ASN A 14 -29.91 -9.76 3.00
C ASN A 14 -28.69 -8.99 3.52
N GLU A 15 -28.61 -8.74 4.82
CA GLU A 15 -27.45 -8.10 5.44
C GLU A 15 -26.19 -8.95 5.28
N LEU A 16 -26.26 -10.26 5.54
CA LEU A 16 -25.15 -11.19 5.29
C LEU A 16 -24.67 -11.14 3.84
N ASN A 17 -25.59 -11.11 2.87
CA ASN A 17 -25.24 -11.01 1.46
C ASN A 17 -24.56 -9.68 1.09
N LYS A 18 -24.91 -8.57 1.76
CA LYS A 18 -24.19 -7.30 1.58
C LYS A 18 -22.76 -7.42 2.08
N TYR A 19 -22.55 -8.02 3.25
CA TYR A 19 -21.21 -8.23 3.81
C TYR A 19 -20.33 -9.13 2.93
N LYS A 20 -20.88 -10.23 2.41
CA LYS A 20 -20.15 -11.14 1.50
C LYS A 20 -19.74 -10.50 0.17
N LYS A 21 -20.53 -9.52 -0.29
CA LYS A 21 -20.23 -8.77 -1.52
C LYS A 21 -19.30 -7.58 -1.28
N GLY A 22 -19.35 -6.99 -0.09
CA GLY A 22 -18.65 -5.76 0.23
C GLY A 22 -19.21 -4.56 -0.52
N LYS A 23 -18.50 -3.43 -0.41
CA LYS A 23 -18.89 -2.15 -1.00
C LYS A 23 -17.68 -1.49 -1.66
N LYS A 24 -17.92 -0.75 -2.74
CA LYS A 24 -16.94 0.18 -3.29
C LYS A 24 -16.77 1.37 -2.35
N LEU A 25 -15.53 1.70 -2.05
CA LEU A 25 -15.18 3.06 -1.61
C LEU A 25 -15.54 4.04 -2.72
N ASP A 26 -15.96 5.23 -2.32
CA ASP A 26 -16.03 6.33 -3.26
C ASP A 26 -14.64 6.68 -3.79
N ILE A 27 -14.60 7.44 -4.88
CA ILE A 27 -13.36 7.77 -5.57
C ILE A 27 -12.34 8.49 -4.70
N ARG A 28 -12.78 9.32 -3.74
CA ARG A 28 -11.88 10.05 -2.85
C ARG A 28 -11.22 9.09 -1.88
N TYR A 29 -12.02 8.27 -1.19
CA TYR A 29 -11.52 7.28 -0.24
C TYR A 29 -10.67 6.21 -0.91
N PHE A 30 -11.06 5.73 -2.09
CA PHE A 30 -10.25 4.78 -2.84
C PHE A 30 -8.87 5.33 -3.18
N ASN A 31 -8.78 6.59 -3.65
CA ASN A 31 -7.49 7.20 -3.98
C ASN A 31 -6.60 7.41 -2.76
N GLN A 32 -7.16 7.79 -1.61
CA GLN A 32 -6.41 7.90 -0.36
C GLN A 32 -5.91 6.52 0.10
N ALA A 33 -6.79 5.52 0.12
CA ALA A 33 -6.43 4.14 0.44
C ALA A 33 -5.37 3.60 -0.51
N ALA A 34 -5.43 3.91 -1.81
CA ALA A 34 -4.43 3.51 -2.81
C ALA A 34 -3.05 4.12 -2.53
N ARG A 35 -2.96 5.41 -2.15
CA ARG A 35 -1.68 6.02 -1.76
C ARG A 35 -1.10 5.34 -0.52
N MET A 36 -1.95 5.07 0.47
CA MET A 36 -1.53 4.35 1.68
C MET A 36 -1.15 2.89 1.38
N ALA A 37 -1.84 2.24 0.44
CA ALA A 37 -1.52 0.90 -0.04
C ALA A 37 -0.13 0.87 -0.66
N TRP A 38 0.16 1.79 -1.56
CA TRP A 38 1.47 1.93 -2.19
C TRP A 38 2.58 2.12 -1.13
N LEU A 39 2.28 2.89 -0.07
CA LEU A 39 3.18 3.09 1.07
C LEU A 39 3.25 1.89 2.04
N GLY A 40 2.52 0.80 1.81
CA GLY A 40 2.47 -0.36 2.71
C GLY A 40 1.82 -0.06 4.06
N LYS A 41 0.95 0.95 4.10
CA LYS A 41 0.25 1.43 5.30
C LYS A 41 -1.22 0.97 5.33
N ILE A 42 -1.51 -0.17 4.72
CA ILE A 42 -2.82 -0.84 4.82
C ILE A 42 -2.64 -2.26 5.34
N SER A 43 -3.70 -2.79 5.94
CA SER A 43 -3.84 -4.21 6.23
C SER A 43 -5.11 -4.72 5.58
N MET A 44 -5.03 -5.89 4.97
CA MET A 44 -6.16 -6.52 4.29
C MET A 44 -6.29 -7.99 4.67
N SER A 45 -7.52 -8.46 4.83
CA SER A 45 -7.85 -9.89 4.98
C SER A 45 -9.17 -10.21 4.30
N PRO A 46 -9.40 -11.46 3.86
CA PRO A 46 -10.74 -11.90 3.50
C PRO A 46 -11.71 -11.67 4.67
N VAL A 47 -12.96 -11.32 4.37
CA VAL A 47 -14.01 -11.18 5.40
C VAL A 47 -14.36 -12.52 6.02
N ASP A 48 -14.44 -13.56 5.19
CA ASP A 48 -14.65 -14.93 5.60
C ASP A 48 -13.71 -15.82 4.78
N ALA A 49 -12.68 -16.36 5.43
CA ALA A 49 -11.68 -17.20 4.78
C ALA A 49 -12.15 -18.65 4.60
N GLU A 50 -13.21 -19.07 5.30
CA GLU A 50 -13.76 -20.42 5.22
C GLU A 50 -14.84 -20.52 4.13
N ASP A 51 -15.44 -19.39 3.73
CA ASP A 51 -16.43 -19.32 2.67
C ASP A 51 -15.82 -18.97 1.29
N PRO A 52 -15.72 -19.92 0.34
CA PRO A 52 -15.16 -19.68 -0.98
C PRO A 52 -16.00 -18.71 -1.84
N ASP A 53 -17.27 -18.50 -1.50
CA ASP A 53 -18.14 -17.55 -2.19
C ASP A 53 -18.04 -16.12 -1.63
N CYS A 54 -17.41 -15.95 -0.45
CA CYS A 54 -17.13 -14.66 0.14
C CYS A 54 -15.87 -14.05 -0.51
N LYS A 55 -16.08 -13.01 -1.32
CA LYS A 55 -14.98 -12.35 -2.07
C LYS A 55 -14.67 -10.95 -1.55
N SER A 56 -15.34 -10.51 -0.50
CA SER A 56 -15.10 -9.23 0.12
C SER A 56 -13.87 -9.24 1.01
N TRP A 57 -13.30 -8.05 1.20
CA TRP A 57 -12.08 -7.83 1.97
C TRP A 57 -12.36 -6.90 3.14
N LEU A 58 -11.78 -7.21 4.30
CA LEU A 58 -11.57 -6.22 5.34
C LEU A 58 -10.36 -5.38 4.95
N LEU A 59 -10.52 -4.06 4.97
CA LEU A 59 -9.47 -3.08 4.79
C LEU A 59 -9.36 -2.25 6.08
N HIS A 60 -8.14 -2.14 6.58
CA HIS A 60 -7.78 -1.16 7.60
C HIS A 60 -6.66 -0.26 7.05
N VAL A 61 -6.88 1.06 7.09
CA VAL A 61 -5.90 2.06 6.64
C VAL A 61 -5.21 2.65 7.86
N GLN A 62 -3.89 2.55 7.93
CA GLN A 62 -3.13 3.16 9.01
C GLN A 62 -3.00 4.66 8.77
N ALA A 63 -2.98 5.44 9.85
CA ALA A 63 -2.66 6.87 9.75
C ALA A 63 -1.27 7.08 9.13
N PRO A 64 -1.08 8.12 8.29
CA PRO A 64 0.24 8.47 7.80
C PRO A 64 1.10 8.99 8.97
N GLU A 65 2.38 8.59 8.97
CA GLU A 65 3.32 8.94 10.04
C GLU A 65 4.67 9.36 9.43
N GLY A 66 5.45 10.14 10.19
CA GLY A 66 6.79 10.57 9.79
C GLY A 66 6.79 11.30 8.45
N PHE A 67 7.70 10.92 7.54
CA PHE A 67 7.85 11.56 6.24
C PHE A 67 6.55 11.54 5.40
N ALA A 68 5.79 10.45 5.47
CA ALA A 68 4.56 10.30 4.67
C ALA A 68 3.46 11.30 5.07
N ALA A 69 3.39 11.65 6.37
CA ALA A 69 2.40 12.60 6.89
C ALA A 69 2.59 14.03 6.34
N HIS A 70 3.75 14.36 5.77
CA HIS A 70 3.97 15.66 5.14
C HIS A 70 3.39 15.78 3.73
N PHE A 71 3.04 14.67 3.08
CA PHE A 71 2.62 14.66 1.66
C PHE A 71 1.28 13.97 1.42
N VAL A 72 0.82 13.16 2.36
CA VAL A 72 -0.43 12.40 2.22
C VAL A 72 -1.41 12.84 3.28
N ASP A 73 -2.49 13.46 2.82
CA ASP A 73 -3.66 13.76 3.63
C ASP A 73 -4.70 12.65 3.48
N VAL A 74 -5.22 12.15 4.60
CA VAL A 74 -6.14 11.02 4.67
C VAL A 74 -7.28 11.38 5.60
N ASP A 75 -8.50 11.21 5.13
CA ASP A 75 -9.70 11.53 5.91
C ASP A 75 -9.77 10.65 7.17
N GLU A 76 -10.14 11.25 8.32
CA GLU A 76 -10.21 10.55 9.61
C GLU A 76 -11.15 9.33 9.57
N ASP A 77 -12.30 9.45 8.90
CA ASP A 77 -13.25 8.35 8.73
C ASP A 77 -12.63 7.14 8.01
N LEU A 78 -11.67 7.37 7.11
CA LEU A 78 -11.01 6.30 6.38
C LEU A 78 -10.03 5.52 7.26
N ILE A 79 -9.33 6.21 8.18
CA ILE A 79 -8.30 5.61 9.06
C ILE A 79 -8.87 5.03 10.36
N ASN A 80 -10.02 5.53 10.83
CA ASN A 80 -10.60 5.12 12.12
C ASN A 80 -11.56 3.93 12.02
N GLU A 81 -11.85 3.45 10.80
CA GLU A 81 -12.83 2.37 10.55
C GLU A 81 -12.21 1.18 9.83
N ILE A 82 -12.85 0.01 9.98
CA ILE A 82 -12.60 -1.16 9.13
C ILE A 82 -13.62 -1.14 8.00
N HIS A 83 -13.12 -1.07 6.76
CA HIS A 83 -13.93 -1.01 5.56
C HIS A 83 -14.12 -2.40 4.97
N ILE A 84 -15.33 -2.71 4.51
CA ILE A 84 -15.63 -3.96 3.84
C ILE A 84 -15.69 -3.70 2.34
N LEU A 85 -14.59 -3.99 1.67
CA LEU A 85 -14.42 -3.78 0.24
C LEU A 85 -15.00 -4.93 -0.56
N ASP A 86 -15.47 -4.61 -1.76
CA ASP A 86 -15.74 -5.65 -2.75
C ASP A 86 -14.45 -6.29 -3.29
N ALA A 87 -14.64 -7.38 -4.04
CA ALA A 87 -13.55 -8.17 -4.58
C ALA A 87 -12.65 -7.39 -5.56
N GLU A 88 -13.25 -6.49 -6.34
CA GLU A 88 -12.57 -5.78 -7.43
C GLU A 88 -11.64 -4.70 -6.86
N GLN A 89 -12.17 -3.82 -6.01
CA GLN A 89 -11.35 -2.79 -5.37
C GLN A 89 -10.32 -3.42 -4.41
N GLY A 90 -10.69 -4.50 -3.73
CA GLY A 90 -9.74 -5.23 -2.90
C GLY A 90 -8.54 -5.75 -3.69
N GLN A 91 -8.79 -6.37 -4.84
CA GLN A 91 -7.74 -6.86 -5.72
C GLN A 91 -6.84 -5.73 -6.24
N TYR A 92 -7.41 -4.59 -6.62
CA TYR A 92 -6.61 -3.44 -7.08
C TYR A 92 -5.72 -2.86 -5.98
N LEU A 93 -6.19 -2.78 -4.73
CA LEU A 93 -5.34 -2.33 -3.63
C LEU A 93 -4.17 -3.29 -3.36
N VAL A 94 -4.38 -4.61 -3.51
CA VAL A 94 -3.30 -5.60 -3.41
C VAL A 94 -2.24 -5.38 -4.50
N GLU A 95 -2.67 -5.12 -5.73
CA GLU A 95 -1.76 -4.83 -6.86
C GLU A 95 -0.95 -3.55 -6.63
N ILE A 96 -1.61 -2.48 -6.16
CA ILE A 96 -0.97 -1.20 -5.85
C ILE A 96 0.03 -1.36 -4.69
N MET A 97 -0.35 -2.09 -3.65
CA MET A 97 0.53 -2.38 -2.52
C MET A 97 1.78 -3.15 -2.96
N ARG A 98 1.62 -4.18 -3.81
CA ARG A 98 2.75 -4.94 -4.36
C ARG A 98 3.66 -4.03 -5.17
N ALA A 99 3.11 -3.23 -6.09
CA ALA A 99 3.88 -2.32 -6.92
C ALA A 99 4.68 -1.31 -6.07
N GLY A 100 4.07 -0.72 -5.05
CA GLY A 100 4.73 0.25 -4.18
C GLY A 100 5.78 -0.37 -3.26
N LEU A 101 5.58 -1.58 -2.76
CA LEU A 101 6.60 -2.31 -2.02
C LEU A 101 7.81 -2.64 -2.90
N THR A 102 7.58 -3.15 -4.12
CA THR A 102 8.67 -3.48 -5.05
C THR A 102 9.49 -2.25 -5.42
N ALA A 103 8.84 -1.15 -5.85
CA ALA A 103 9.54 0.06 -6.26
C ALA A 103 10.43 0.64 -5.14
N ARG A 104 9.91 0.70 -3.91
CA ARG A 104 10.70 1.20 -2.76
C ARG A 104 11.83 0.26 -2.37
N ALA A 105 11.63 -1.05 -2.46
CA ALA A 105 12.70 -2.01 -2.23
C ALA A 105 13.85 -1.79 -3.22
N GLU A 106 13.55 -1.61 -4.51
CA GLU A 106 14.54 -1.31 -5.55
C GLU A 106 15.31 -0.01 -5.27
N GLU A 107 14.61 1.06 -4.87
CA GLU A 107 15.23 2.33 -4.49
C GLU A 107 16.17 2.20 -3.29
N LEU A 108 15.73 1.50 -2.25
CA LEU A 108 16.53 1.27 -1.04
C LEU A 108 17.73 0.38 -1.31
N GLU A 109 17.60 -0.63 -2.16
CA GLU A 109 18.72 -1.44 -2.61
C GLU A 109 19.73 -0.63 -3.43
N ALA A 110 19.25 0.22 -4.34
CA ALA A 110 20.11 1.11 -5.12
C ALA A 110 20.84 2.11 -4.21
N LEU A 111 20.16 2.63 -3.18
CA LEU A 111 20.75 3.49 -2.16
C LEU A 111 21.86 2.77 -1.39
N ASN A 112 21.62 1.53 -0.96
CA ASN A 112 22.60 0.72 -0.23
C ASN A 112 23.85 0.41 -1.05
N ARG A 113 23.72 0.24 -2.37
CA ARG A 113 24.86 0.01 -3.28
C ARG A 113 25.63 1.28 -3.64
N ARG A 114 25.10 2.47 -3.34
CA ARG A 114 25.67 3.73 -3.79
C ARG A 114 26.85 4.16 -2.92
N ASP A 115 28.02 4.26 -3.54
CA ASP A 115 29.17 4.91 -2.89
C ASP A 115 29.09 6.43 -3.06
N PHE A 116 28.67 7.11 -1.99
CA PHE A 116 28.61 8.57 -1.96
C PHE A 116 29.97 9.24 -1.79
N TYR A 117 30.95 8.54 -1.22
CA TYR A 117 32.24 9.10 -0.87
C TYR A 117 33.18 9.12 -2.09
N PHE A 118 33.33 7.99 -2.77
CA PHE A 118 34.21 7.91 -3.94
C PHE A 118 33.78 8.87 -5.04
N GLY A 119 32.48 8.92 -5.37
CA GLY A 119 31.96 9.82 -6.40
C GLY A 119 32.14 11.31 -6.10
N LYS A 120 32.37 11.68 -4.83
CA LYS A 120 32.58 13.08 -4.41
C LYS A 120 34.06 13.43 -4.24
N PHE A 121 34.88 12.50 -3.75
CA PHE A 121 36.24 12.78 -3.29
C PHE A 121 37.32 12.07 -4.12
N PHE A 122 36.97 11.08 -4.93
CA PHE A 122 37.84 10.41 -5.88
C PHE A 122 37.26 10.59 -7.29
N LYS A 123 37.40 11.81 -7.83
CA LYS A 123 37.33 11.97 -9.28
C LYS A 123 38.61 11.38 -9.85
N GLU A 124 38.48 10.42 -10.77
CA GLU A 124 39.60 9.94 -11.57
C GLU A 124 40.41 11.15 -12.04
N ASN A 125 41.70 11.15 -11.71
CA ASN A 125 42.66 12.06 -12.32
C ASN A 125 42.48 11.90 -13.83
N LYS A 126 41.84 12.88 -14.48
CA LYS A 126 41.90 12.99 -15.93
C LYS A 126 43.38 12.95 -16.30
N PRO A 127 43.80 12.12 -17.27
CA PRO A 127 45.18 12.14 -17.72
C PRO A 127 45.50 13.56 -18.19
N ASP A 128 46.62 14.10 -17.70
CA ASP A 128 47.16 15.40 -18.12
C ASP A 128 47.26 15.44 -19.65
N GLU A 129 46.38 16.23 -20.28
CA GLU A 129 46.68 16.79 -21.59
C GLU A 129 47.72 17.90 -21.39
N GLY A 130 49.01 17.56 -21.51
CA GLY A 130 50.06 18.53 -21.77
C GLY A 130 51.29 18.47 -20.85
N GLY A 131 52.33 17.78 -21.31
CA GLY A 131 53.68 17.90 -20.76
C GLY A 131 54.70 17.25 -21.71
N GLU A 132 55.41 18.08 -22.47
CA GLU A 132 56.39 17.76 -23.51
C GLU A 132 57.53 16.77 -23.13
N PRO A 133 58.21 16.17 -24.14
CA PRO A 133 59.24 15.15 -23.93
C PRO A 133 60.58 15.78 -23.52
N SER A 134 61.16 15.35 -22.40
CA SER A 134 62.56 15.69 -22.09
C SER A 134 63.51 14.66 -22.71
N ALA A 135 64.16 15.07 -23.78
CA ALA A 135 65.38 14.43 -24.28
C ALA A 135 66.53 14.64 -23.28
N SER A 136 67.28 13.57 -23.00
CA SER A 136 68.72 13.56 -22.67
C SER A 136 69.25 12.15 -22.83
#